data_AF-A0A959J392-F1
#
_entry.id   AF-A0A959J392-F1
#
_cell.length_a   1.000
_cell.length_b   1.000
_cell.length_c   1.000
_cell.angle_alpha   90.00
_cell.angle_beta   90.00
_cell.angle_gamma   90.00
#
_symmetry.space_group_name_H-M   'P 1'
#
loop_
_entity.id
_entity.type
_entity.pdbx_description
1 polymer ?
#
loop_
_entity_poly.entity_id
_entity_poly.type
_entity_poly.pdbx_seq_one_letter_code
_entity_poly.pdbx_strand_id
1 'polypeptide(L)'
;MTPEDRTELKKRIVETIEKTKKELALLEDATQPITPENSIGRVSRMDAINNKSVSKVALRSVNRKLANLNTALHKADDPDFGICSNCKRPIAPARLMFMPQSTRCVRCADRG
;
A
#
# COMPACT_ATOMS: atom_id res chain seq x y z
N MET A 1 -4.87 -19.38 13.10
CA MET A 1 -5.60 -18.92 11.91
C MET A 1 -6.22 -20.17 11.31
N THR A 2 -7.55 -20.24 11.28
CA THR A 2 -8.25 -21.41 10.73
C THR A 2 -8.14 -21.40 9.19
N PRO A 3 -8.38 -22.54 8.51
CA PRO A 3 -8.45 -22.57 7.04
C PRO A 3 -9.49 -21.59 6.46
N GLU A 4 -10.59 -21.39 7.18
CA GLU A 4 -11.65 -20.44 6.85
C GLU A 4 -11.14 -18.99 6.95
N ASP A 5 -10.42 -18.63 8.02
CA ASP A 5 -9.78 -17.32 8.16
C ASP A 5 -8.81 -17.05 7.00
N ARG A 6 -8.05 -18.05 6.54
CA ARG A 6 -7.11 -17.90 5.43
C ARG A 6 -7.85 -17.58 4.12
N THR A 7 -8.99 -18.21 3.91
CA THR A 7 -9.79 -18.02 2.70
C THR A 7 -10.39 -16.62 2.66
N GLU A 8 -10.97 -16.17 3.77
CA GLU A 8 -11.52 -14.83 3.87
C GLU A 8 -10.42 -13.76 3.75
N LEU A 9 -9.25 -14.01 4.36
CA LEU A 9 -8.10 -13.12 4.23
C LEU A 9 -7.63 -12.99 2.77
N LYS A 10 -7.53 -14.10 2.03
CA LYS A 10 -7.16 -14.08 0.61
C LYS A 10 -8.14 -13.26 -0.22
N LYS A 11 -9.45 -13.47 -0.01
CA LYS A 11 -10.50 -12.67 -0.64
C LYS A 11 -10.32 -11.19 -0.34
N ARG A 12 -10.06 -10.84 0.93
CA ARG A 12 -9.83 -9.47 1.35
C ARG A 12 -8.58 -8.84 0.73
N ILE A 13 -7.51 -9.62 0.58
CA ILE A 13 -6.28 -9.18 -0.11
C ILE A 13 -6.58 -8.84 -1.56
N VAL A 14 -7.29 -9.71 -2.28
CA VAL A 14 -7.65 -9.48 -3.69
C VAL A 14 -8.51 -8.23 -3.85
N GLU A 15 -9.54 -8.05 -3.00
CA GLU A 15 -10.35 -6.82 -2.99
C GLU A 15 -9.50 -5.57 -2.76
N THR A 16 -8.52 -5.66 -1.85
CA THR A 16 -7.63 -4.54 -1.51
C THR A 16 -6.65 -4.25 -2.64
N ILE A 17 -6.15 -5.27 -3.35
CA ILE A 17 -5.30 -5.13 -4.53
C ILE A 17 -6.06 -4.36 -5.61
N GLU A 18 -7.29 -4.76 -5.93
CA GLU A 18 -8.09 -4.09 -6.97
C GLU A 18 -8.39 -2.64 -6.63
N LYS A 19 -8.69 -2.34 -5.36
CA LYS A 19 -8.84 -0.94 -4.89
C LYS A 19 -7.54 -0.16 -5.02
N THR A 20 -6.40 -0.76 -4.62
CA THR A 20 -5.08 -0.11 -4.67
C THR A 20 -4.64 0.14 -6.11
N LYS A 21 -4.95 -0.76 -7.06
CA LYS A 21 -4.68 -0.55 -8.49
C LYS A 21 -5.48 0.63 -9.06
N LYS A 22 -6.76 0.76 -8.69
CA LYS A 22 -7.58 1.92 -9.09
C LYS A 22 -7.02 3.23 -8.53
N GLU A 23 -6.62 3.23 -7.27
CA GLU A 23 -5.96 4.37 -6.63
C GLU A 23 -4.63 4.72 -7.33
N LEU A 24 -3.86 3.70 -7.71
CA LEU A 24 -2.60 3.89 -8.43
C LEU A 24 -2.83 4.56 -9.79
N ALA A 25 -3.78 4.07 -10.59
CA ALA A 25 -4.10 4.64 -11.90
C ALA A 25 -4.51 6.12 -11.82
N LEU A 26 -5.29 6.49 -10.79
CA LEU A 26 -5.69 7.88 -10.53
C LEU A 26 -4.49 8.76 -10.16
N LEU A 27 -3.55 8.23 -9.36
CA LEU A 27 -2.33 8.95 -9.00
C LEU A 27 -1.36 9.09 -10.17
N GLU A 28 -1.26 8.07 -11.03
CA GLU A 28 -0.42 8.12 -12.23
C GLU A 28 -0.89 9.23 -13.18
N ASP A 29 -2.21 9.31 -13.43
CA ASP A 29 -2.84 10.39 -14.20
C ASP A 29 -2.53 11.77 -13.60
N ALA A 30 -2.73 11.94 -12.29
CA ALA A 30 -2.47 13.19 -11.58
C ALA A 30 -0.97 13.59 -11.52
N THR A 31 -0.05 12.65 -11.78
CA THR A 31 1.40 12.93 -11.83
C THR A 31 1.93 13.24 -13.23
N GLN A 32 1.08 13.15 -14.27
CA GLN A 32 1.47 13.47 -15.63
C GLN A 32 1.96 14.93 -15.74
N PRO A 33 3.03 15.19 -16.50
CA PRO A 33 3.53 16.54 -16.70
C PRO A 33 2.48 17.39 -17.42
N ILE A 34 2.04 18.47 -16.78
CA ILE A 34 1.35 19.57 -17.46
C ILE A 34 2.22 20.05 -18.63
N THR A 35 1.67 20.04 -19.84
CA THR A 35 2.35 20.51 -21.05
C THR A 35 2.60 22.02 -20.96
N PRO A 36 3.68 22.55 -21.59
CA PRO A 36 4.11 23.94 -21.40
C PRO A 36 3.17 25.02 -21.94
N GLU A 37 2.02 24.68 -22.53
CA GLU A 37 1.13 25.65 -23.16
C GLU A 37 0.38 26.55 -22.17
N ASN A 38 0.31 26.18 -20.89
CA ASN A 38 -0.19 27.09 -19.88
C ASN A 38 0.99 27.92 -19.35
N SER A 39 1.06 29.17 -19.80
CA SER A 39 1.93 30.23 -19.25
C SER A 39 1.55 30.53 -17.79
N ILE A 40 1.91 29.61 -16.91
CA ILE A 40 1.68 29.70 -15.48
C ILE A 40 2.76 30.63 -14.90
N GLY A 41 2.33 31.81 -14.43
CA GLY A 41 3.19 32.86 -13.87
C GLY A 41 4.08 32.39 -12.72
N ARG A 42 5.13 33.17 -12.39
CA ARG A 42 6.24 32.76 -11.49
C ARG A 42 5.84 32.19 -10.13
N VAL A 43 4.69 32.58 -9.57
CA VAL A 43 4.18 32.04 -8.29
C VAL A 43 3.68 30.61 -8.47
N SER A 44 2.86 30.37 -9.47
CA SER A 44 2.23 29.07 -9.73
C SER A 44 3.20 28.01 -10.27
N ARG A 45 4.40 28.39 -10.73
CA ARG A 45 5.49 27.45 -11.04
C ARG A 45 6.04 26.76 -9.79
N MET A 46 6.10 27.47 -8.65
CA MET A 46 6.53 26.89 -7.36
C MET A 46 5.47 25.94 -6.77
N ASP A 47 4.19 26.28 -6.88
CA ASP A 47 3.08 25.41 -6.45
C ASP A 47 2.99 24.14 -7.29
N ALA A 48 3.16 24.24 -8.62
CA ALA A 48 3.17 23.09 -9.52
C ALA A 48 4.33 22.11 -9.22
N ILE A 49 5.50 22.63 -8.81
CA ILE A 49 6.65 21.80 -8.42
C ILE A 49 6.40 21.09 -7.08
N ASN A 50 5.84 21.80 -6.08
CA ASN A 50 5.51 21.21 -4.79
C ASN A 50 4.44 20.12 -4.92
N ASN A 51 3.36 20.37 -5.66
CA ASN A 51 2.29 19.39 -5.87
C ASN A 51 2.81 18.11 -6.54
N LYS A 52 3.70 18.25 -7.54
CA LYS A 52 4.34 17.11 -8.22
C LYS A 52 5.22 16.28 -7.29
N SER A 53 5.91 16.90 -6.33
CA SER A 53 6.77 16.20 -5.38
C SER A 53 5.96 15.36 -4.38
N VAL A 54 4.84 15.89 -3.88
CA VAL A 54 3.90 15.20 -2.98
C VAL A 54 3.24 14.03 -3.69
N SER A 55 2.76 14.22 -4.92
CA SER A 55 2.12 13.16 -5.71
C SER A 55 3.09 12.01 -6.04
N LYS A 56 4.38 12.28 -6.25
CA LYS A 56 5.40 11.23 -6.44
C LYS A 56 5.65 10.39 -5.18
N VAL A 57 5.63 11.01 -3.99
CA VAL A 57 5.76 10.28 -2.72
C VAL A 57 4.56 9.38 -2.48
N ALA A 58 3.35 9.89 -2.72
CA ALA A 58 2.11 9.12 -2.66
C ALA A 58 2.14 7.93 -3.63
N LEU A 59 2.51 8.16 -4.90
CA LEU A 59 2.62 7.13 -5.92
C LEU A 59 3.61 6.01 -5.52
N ARG A 60 4.77 6.35 -4.96
CA ARG A 60 5.73 5.36 -4.44
C ARG A 60 5.16 4.56 -3.27
N SER A 61 4.43 5.22 -2.36
CA SER A 61 3.80 4.56 -1.22
C SER A 61 2.74 3.55 -1.65
N VAL A 62 1.87 3.94 -2.60
CA VAL A 62 0.82 3.08 -3.15
C VAL A 62 1.42 1.89 -3.92
N ASN A 63 2.47 2.12 -4.73
CA ASN A 63 3.21 1.04 -5.39
C ASN A 63 3.78 0.03 -4.38
N ARG A 64 4.43 0.52 -3.31
CA ARG A 64 4.97 -0.34 -2.25
C ARG A 64 3.87 -1.13 -1.54
N LYS A 65 2.73 -0.50 -1.27
CA LYS A 65 1.55 -1.16 -0.70
C LYS A 65 1.06 -2.28 -1.61
N LEU A 66 0.94 -2.02 -2.92
CA LEU A 66 0.53 -3.02 -3.91
C LEU A 66 1.50 -4.21 -3.97
N ALA A 67 2.81 -3.95 -4.00
CA ALA A 67 3.83 -5.00 -3.97
C ALA A 67 3.74 -5.87 -2.70
N ASN A 68 3.52 -5.24 -1.54
CA ASN A 68 3.34 -5.96 -0.28
C ASN A 68 2.05 -6.79 -0.26
N LEU A 69 0.94 -6.27 -0.83
CA LEU A 69 -0.31 -7.01 -0.95
C LEU A 69 -0.18 -8.24 -1.85
N ASN A 70 0.48 -8.10 -3.02
CA ASN A 70 0.77 -9.24 -3.89
C ASN A 70 1.63 -10.28 -3.16
N THR A 71 2.67 -9.83 -2.45
CA THR A 71 3.51 -10.74 -1.65
C THR A 71 2.70 -11.44 -0.56
N ALA A 72 1.80 -10.71 0.12
CA ALA A 72 0.92 -11.28 1.13
C ALA A 72 -0.05 -12.31 0.52
N LEU A 73 -0.57 -12.06 -0.69
CA LEU A 73 -1.42 -13.01 -1.40
C LEU A 73 -0.67 -14.30 -1.73
N HIS A 74 0.52 -14.19 -2.32
CA HIS A 74 1.36 -15.34 -2.67
C HIS A 74 1.76 -16.16 -1.44
N LYS A 75 1.97 -15.50 -0.31
CA LYS A 75 2.34 -16.15 0.95
C LYS A 75 1.15 -16.56 1.80
N ALA A 76 -0.09 -16.24 1.45
CA ALA A 76 -1.24 -16.51 2.33
C ALA A 76 -1.45 -18.00 2.65
N ASP A 77 -0.97 -18.88 1.77
CA ASP A 77 -0.98 -20.33 1.95
C ASP A 77 0.25 -20.87 2.70
N ASP A 78 1.26 -20.04 2.92
CA ASP A 78 2.47 -20.40 3.64
C ASP A 78 2.17 -20.62 5.13
N PRO A 79 2.73 -21.67 5.78
CA PRO A 79 2.57 -21.87 7.21
C PRO A 79 3.13 -20.71 8.06
N ASP A 80 4.15 -20.00 7.59
CA ASP A 80 4.77 -18.85 8.27
C ASP A 80 4.05 -17.53 8.01
N PHE A 81 2.96 -17.55 7.25
CA PHE A 81 2.18 -16.36 7.00
C PHE A 81 1.54 -15.82 8.29
N GLY A 82 1.63 -14.51 8.46
CA GLY A 82 1.18 -13.85 9.67
C GLY A 82 2.19 -13.89 10.80
N ILE A 83 3.46 -14.23 10.56
CA ILE A 83 4.55 -14.07 11.53
C ILE A 83 5.17 -12.67 11.41
N CYS A 84 5.38 -11.98 12.54
CA CYS A 84 6.03 -10.68 12.57
C CYS A 84 7.50 -10.79 12.16
N SER A 85 7.91 -10.01 11.17
CA SER A 85 9.30 -9.95 10.68
C SER A 85 10.34 -9.62 11.76
N ASN A 86 9.97 -8.81 12.76
CA ASN A 86 10.86 -8.31 13.82
C ASN A 86 10.94 -9.26 15.03
N CYS A 87 9.81 -9.51 15.70
CA CYS A 87 9.79 -10.31 16.93
C CYS A 87 9.48 -11.79 16.72
N LYS A 88 9.23 -12.23 15.47
CA LYS A 88 8.87 -13.61 15.09
C LYS A 88 7.63 -14.17 15.79
N ARG A 89 6.80 -13.31 16.37
CA ARG A 89 5.51 -13.69 16.99
C ARG A 89 4.37 -13.62 15.98
N PRO A 90 3.29 -14.40 16.15
CA PRO A 90 2.11 -14.28 15.32
C PRO A 90 1.51 -12.88 15.39
N ILE A 91 1.11 -12.36 14.24
CA ILE A 91 0.35 -11.12 14.06
C ILE A 91 -1.11 -11.46 14.34
N ALA A 92 -1.79 -10.59 15.09
CA ALA A 92 -3.20 -10.78 15.40
C ALA A 92 -4.04 -10.91 14.11
N PRO A 93 -4.93 -11.91 13.99
CA PRO A 93 -5.78 -12.11 12.81
C PRO A 93 -6.58 -10.85 12.47
N ALA A 94 -7.13 -10.16 13.48
CA ALA A 94 -7.85 -8.90 13.29
C ALA A 94 -7.01 -7.83 12.57
N ARG A 95 -5.69 -7.77 12.83
CA ARG A 95 -4.80 -6.86 12.12
C ARG A 95 -4.55 -7.29 10.68
N LEU A 96 -4.40 -8.58 10.41
CA LEU A 96 -4.27 -9.08 9.04
C LEU A 96 -5.56 -8.87 8.24
N MET A 97 -6.73 -9.03 8.87
CA MET A 97 -8.03 -8.75 8.24
C MET A 97 -8.21 -7.27 7.88
N PHE A 98 -7.69 -6.36 8.71
CA PHE A 98 -7.74 -4.92 8.46
C PHE A 98 -6.62 -4.43 7.52
N MET A 99 -5.40 -4.94 7.70
CA MET A 99 -4.20 -4.59 6.96
C MET A 99 -3.42 -5.86 6.60
N PRO A 100 -3.81 -6.58 5.55
CA PRO A 100 -3.23 -7.88 5.23
C PRO A 100 -1.78 -7.80 4.74
N GLN A 101 -1.35 -6.64 4.25
CA GLN A 101 0.04 -6.36 3.90
C GLN A 101 0.95 -6.10 5.12
N SER A 102 0.45 -6.22 6.35
CA SER A 102 1.22 -5.99 7.57
C SER A 102 2.30 -7.06 7.75
N THR A 103 3.57 -6.66 7.72
CA THR A 103 4.72 -7.54 8.00
C THR A 103 5.18 -7.46 9.47
N ARG A 104 4.56 -6.61 10.28
CA ARG A 104 4.89 -6.38 11.70
C ARG A 104 3.64 -6.45 12.57
N CYS A 105 3.79 -6.98 13.78
CA CYS A 105 2.71 -6.95 14.78
C CYS A 105 2.52 -5.53 15.33
N VAL A 106 1.37 -5.26 15.96
CA VAL A 106 1.04 -3.96 16.58
C VAL A 106 2.20 -3.43 17.42
N ARG A 107 2.75 -4.27 18.32
CA ARG A 107 3.83 -3.87 19.24
C ARG A 107 5.12 -3.48 18.53
N CYS A 108 5.42 -4.06 17.37
CA CYS A 108 6.63 -3.72 16.60
C CYS A 108 6.39 -2.60 15.59
N ALA A 109 5.14 -2.36 15.20
CA ALA A 109 4.77 -1.21 14.38
C ALA A 109 4.75 0.08 15.20
N ASP A 110 4.36 0.00 16.48
CA ASP A 110 4.24 1.14 17.40
C ASP A 110 5.60 1.72 17.88
N ARG A 111 6.68 0.96 17.72
CA ARG A 111 8.04 1.36 18.15
C ARG A 111 8.87 2.04 17.06
N GLY A 112 8.26 2.48 15.97
CA GLY A 112 8.93 2.98 14.77
C GLY A 112 8.40 4.31 14.27
#